data_AF-I1U701-F1
#
_entry.id   AF-I1U701-F1
#
_cell.length_a   1.000
_cell.length_b   1.000
_cell.length_c   1.000
_cell.angle_alpha   90.00
_cell.angle_beta   90.00
_cell.angle_gamma   90.00
#
_symmetry.space_group_name_H-M   'P 1'
#
loop_
_entity.id
_entity.type
_entity.pdbx_description
1 polymer ?
#
loop_
_entity_poly.entity_id
_entity_poly.type
_entity_poly.pdbx_seq_one_letter_code
_entity_poly.pdbx_strand_id
1 'polypeptide(L)'
;THTRTLLTIRGLQTIIPLMTTWWLIASLSNLGLPPSINLFGELMIISSMFYWAKTTIALTGLTTLITATYTLYVFLTTQRNKTPNHLITTPNHTREHLLMALHSMPLGLLITHPNLLF
;
A
#
# COMPACT_ATOMS: atom_id res chain seq x y z
N THR A 1 -3.45 25.05 9.12
CA THR A 1 -2.44 25.14 8.06
C THR A 1 -2.24 23.75 7.46
N HIS A 2 -2.80 23.50 6.26
CA HIS A 2 -2.81 22.15 5.65
C HIS A 2 -1.50 21.91 4.88
N THR A 3 -0.56 21.18 5.48
CA THR A 3 0.70 20.80 4.82
C THR A 3 0.59 19.41 4.18
N ARG A 4 0.90 19.29 2.89
CA ARG A 4 0.98 18.00 2.15
C ARG A 4 2.37 17.36 2.23
N THR A 5 3.27 17.93 3.04
CA THR A 5 4.65 17.47 3.16
C THR A 5 4.70 16.22 4.03
N LEU A 6 4.88 15.07 3.39
CA LEU A 6 4.92 13.74 4.01
C LEU A 6 5.93 13.65 5.17
N LEU A 7 7.04 14.40 5.08
CA LEU A 7 8.06 14.46 6.12
C LEU A 7 7.61 15.15 7.42
N THR A 8 6.54 15.95 7.38
CA THR A 8 6.03 16.69 8.56
C THR A 8 5.07 15.86 9.41
N ILE A 9 4.49 14.80 8.82
CA ILE A 9 3.55 13.90 9.47
C ILE A 9 4.27 12.57 9.73
N ARG A 10 4.93 12.47 10.89
CA ARG A 10 5.69 11.29 11.32
C ARG A 10 5.05 10.72 12.58
N GLY A 11 5.05 9.40 12.70
CA GLY A 11 4.70 8.72 13.95
C GLY A 11 3.22 8.64 14.25
N LEU A 12 2.38 8.68 13.21
CA LEU A 12 0.92 8.58 13.38
C LEU A 12 0.46 7.30 14.10
N GLN A 13 1.32 6.28 14.22
CA GLN A 13 1.04 5.05 14.96
C GLN A 13 0.69 5.26 16.42
N THR A 14 1.35 6.20 17.10
CA THR A 14 1.07 6.45 18.52
C THR A 14 -0.17 7.32 18.74
N ILE A 15 -0.57 8.10 17.72
CA ILE A 15 -1.66 9.08 17.84
C ILE A 15 -2.99 8.52 17.30
N ILE A 16 -2.96 7.79 16.18
CA ILE A 16 -4.17 7.29 15.49
C ILE A 16 -3.96 5.83 15.06
N PRO A 17 -3.94 4.87 15.99
CA PRO A 17 -3.60 3.47 15.70
C PRO A 17 -4.54 2.83 14.67
N LEU A 18 -5.83 3.17 14.68
CA LEU A 18 -6.80 2.60 13.73
C LEU A 18 -6.60 3.10 12.29
N MET A 19 -6.09 4.32 12.10
CA MET A 19 -5.74 4.79 10.75
C MET A 19 -4.47 4.12 10.25
N THR A 20 -3.57 3.73 11.16
CA THR A 20 -2.33 3.04 10.79
C THR A 20 -2.59 1.63 10.29
N THR A 21 -3.61 0.94 10.81
CA THR A 21 -4.02 -0.36 10.29
C THR A 21 -4.58 -0.24 8.87
N TRP A 22 -5.34 0.82 8.56
CA TRP A 22 -5.80 1.08 7.20
C TRP A 22 -4.65 1.37 6.24
N TRP A 23 -3.67 2.17 6.66
CA TRP A 23 -2.44 2.41 5.90
C TRP A 23 -1.61 1.15 5.70
N LEU A 24 -1.57 0.27 6.70
CA LEU A 24 -0.92 -1.02 6.60
C LEU A 24 -1.62 -1.85 5.52
N ILE A 25 -2.93 -2.05 5.60
CA ILE A 25 -3.69 -2.83 4.61
C ILE A 25 -3.49 -2.28 3.19
N ALA A 26 -3.57 -0.95 3.02
CA ALA A 26 -3.34 -0.31 1.72
C ALA A 26 -1.91 -0.54 1.21
N SER A 27 -0.89 -0.33 2.04
CA SER A 27 0.51 -0.59 1.65
C SER A 27 0.77 -2.06 1.34
N LEU A 28 0.19 -2.99 2.09
CA LEU A 28 0.29 -4.44 1.84
C LEU A 28 -0.38 -4.84 0.52
N SER A 29 -1.53 -4.24 0.18
CA SER A 29 -2.18 -4.47 -1.11
C SER A 29 -1.37 -3.91 -2.28
N ASN A 30 -0.62 -2.82 -2.06
CA ASN A 30 0.26 -2.22 -3.06
C ASN A 30 1.57 -3.01 -3.22
N LEU A 31 2.15 -3.50 -2.12
CA LEU A 31 3.40 -4.29 -2.10
C LEU A 31 3.30 -5.64 -2.82
N GLY A 32 2.09 -6.06 -3.20
CA GLY A 32 1.89 -7.35 -3.86
C GLY A 32 2.12 -8.53 -2.93
N LEU A 33 1.70 -8.48 -1.66
CA LEU A 33 1.82 -9.66 -0.78
C LEU A 33 0.96 -10.84 -1.30
N PRO A 34 1.36 -12.11 -1.03
CA PRO A 34 0.71 -13.31 -1.56
C PRO A 34 -0.58 -13.58 -0.79
N PRO A 35 -1.65 -12.83 -1.08
CA PRO A 35 -2.79 -13.28 -1.89
C PRO A 35 -3.44 -12.14 -2.71
N SER A 36 -2.70 -11.05 -2.97
CA SER A 36 -3.24 -9.83 -3.59
C SER A 36 -3.34 -9.89 -5.12
N ILE A 37 -4.36 -9.22 -5.67
CA ILE A 37 -4.60 -9.11 -7.13
C ILE A 37 -3.42 -8.41 -7.83
N ASN A 38 -2.77 -7.45 -7.15
CA ASN A 38 -1.65 -6.70 -7.72
C ASN A 38 -0.49 -7.64 -8.11
N LEU A 39 -0.15 -8.60 -7.24
CA LEU A 39 0.87 -9.61 -7.55
C LEU A 39 0.41 -10.57 -8.65
N PHE A 40 -0.86 -10.98 -8.67
CA PHE A 40 -1.37 -11.82 -9.77
C PHE A 40 -1.25 -11.12 -11.13
N GLY A 41 -1.61 -9.84 -11.22
CA GLY A 41 -1.44 -9.04 -12.42
C GLY A 41 0.03 -8.90 -12.85
N GLU A 42 0.92 -8.58 -11.91
CA GLU A 42 2.36 -8.50 -12.19
C GLU A 42 2.93 -9.84 -12.65
N LEU A 43 2.56 -10.96 -12.03
CA LEU A 43 2.98 -12.29 -12.45
C LEU A 43 2.46 -12.66 -13.85
N MET A 44 1.22 -12.32 -14.19
CA MET A 44 0.70 -12.55 -15.54
C MET A 44 1.48 -11.74 -16.58
N ILE A 45 1.81 -10.47 -16.29
CA ILE A 45 2.64 -9.64 -17.17
C ILE A 45 4.06 -10.22 -17.30
N ILE A 46 4.67 -10.65 -16.21
CA ILE A 46 6.00 -11.28 -16.23
C ILE A 46 5.97 -12.55 -17.08
N SER A 47 4.91 -13.37 -16.96
CA SER A 47 4.78 -14.62 -17.71
C SER A 47 4.66 -14.39 -19.23
N SER A 48 3.88 -13.39 -19.66
CA SER A 48 3.72 -13.06 -21.08
C SER A 48 4.98 -12.42 -21.67
N MET A 49 5.63 -11.53 -20.92
CA MET A 49 6.89 -10.89 -21.32
C MET A 49 8.04 -11.89 -21.39
N PHE A 50 8.07 -12.87 -20.49
CA PHE A 50 9.06 -13.94 -20.50
C PHE A 50 8.94 -14.83 -21.74
N TYR A 51 7.71 -15.11 -22.18
CA TYR A 51 7.47 -15.85 -23.43
C TYR A 51 7.96 -15.06 -24.65
N TRP A 52 7.83 -13.73 -24.64
CA TRP A 52 8.26 -12.87 -25.74
C TRP A 52 9.78 -12.69 -25.81
N ALA A 53 10.43 -12.36 -24.69
CA ALA A 53 11.89 -12.23 -24.62
C ALA A 53 12.40 -12.47 -23.20
N LYS A 54 13.23 -13.51 -23.02
CA LYS A 54 13.75 -13.94 -21.71
C LYS A 54 14.55 -12.86 -20.96
N THR A 55 15.11 -11.88 -21.67
CA THR A 55 15.88 -10.77 -21.08
C THR A 55 15.00 -9.77 -20.33
N THR A 56 13.69 -9.74 -20.59
CA THR A 56 12.75 -8.79 -19.96
C THR A 56 12.46 -9.10 -18.49
N ILE A 57 12.83 -10.29 -18.01
CA ILE A 57 12.64 -10.69 -16.60
C ILE A 57 13.50 -9.87 -15.63
N ALA A 58 14.72 -9.50 -16.03
CA ALA A 58 15.60 -8.69 -15.19
C ALA A 58 15.05 -7.27 -15.01
N LEU A 59 14.50 -6.69 -16.07
CA LEU A 59 13.93 -5.35 -16.04
C LEU A 59 12.63 -5.33 -15.22
N THR A 60 11.72 -6.27 -15.47
CA THR A 60 10.44 -6.37 -14.76
C THR A 60 10.64 -6.67 -13.28
N GLY A 61 11.55 -7.59 -12.92
CA GLY A 61 11.89 -7.87 -11.51
C GLY A 61 12.49 -6.66 -10.79
N LEU A 62 13.28 -5.83 -11.48
CA LEU A 62 13.83 -4.62 -10.90
C LEU A 62 12.73 -3.56 -10.68
N THR A 63 11.78 -3.44 -11.61
CA THR A 63 10.65 -2.52 -11.45
C THR A 63 9.75 -2.88 -10.27
N THR A 64 9.43 -4.17 -10.07
CA THR A 64 8.61 -4.62 -8.94
C THR A 64 9.34 -4.45 -7.60
N LEU A 65 10.67 -4.60 -7.59
CA LEU A 65 11.48 -4.33 -6.40
C LEU A 65 11.49 -2.83 -6.06
N ILE A 66 11.59 -1.94 -7.04
CA ILE A 66 11.53 -0.49 -6.80
C ILE A 66 10.14 -0.08 -6.27
N THR A 67 9.06 -0.58 -6.86
CA THR A 67 7.70 -0.26 -6.39
C THR A 67 7.47 -0.75 -4.96
N ALA A 68 7.92 -1.97 -4.63
CA ALA A 68 7.84 -2.50 -3.28
C ALA A 68 8.65 -1.69 -2.27
N THR A 69 9.90 -1.35 -2.60
CA THR A 69 10.77 -0.58 -1.69
C THR A 69 10.25 0.85 -1.47
N TYR A 70 9.72 1.51 -2.51
CA TYR A 70 9.14 2.85 -2.39
C TYR A 70 7.86 2.86 -1.53
N THR A 71 6.96 1.92 -1.74
CA THR A 71 5.70 1.84 -0.96
C THR A 71 5.97 1.54 0.51
N LEU A 72 6.92 0.64 0.79
CA LEU A 72 7.38 0.37 2.15
C LEU A 72 8.03 1.61 2.77
N TYR A 73 8.85 2.35 2.02
CA TYR A 73 9.46 3.60 2.48
C TYR A 73 8.40 4.64 2.88
N VAL A 74 7.36 4.81 2.07
CA VAL A 74 6.22 5.70 2.37
C VAL A 74 5.50 5.27 3.65
N PHE A 75 5.26 3.97 3.86
CA PHE A 75 4.63 3.48 5.09
C PHE A 75 5.51 3.71 6.33
N LEU A 76 6.80 3.39 6.27
CA LEU A 76 7.72 3.57 7.40
C LEU A 76 7.89 5.05 7.78
N THR A 77 8.00 5.93 6.78
CA THR A 77 8.23 7.36 6.99
C THR A 77 7.02 8.06 7.62
N THR A 78 5.80 7.62 7.28
CA THR A 78 4.55 8.18 7.83
C THR A 78 4.19 7.58 9.19
N GLN A 79 4.28 6.26 9.36
CA GLN A 79 3.70 5.57 10.52
C GLN A 79 4.70 5.33 11.67
N ARG A 80 5.94 4.92 11.36
CA ARG A 80 6.88 4.37 12.36
C ARG A 80 7.87 5.38 12.94
N ASN A 81 8.11 6.49 12.24
CA ASN A 81 9.14 7.45 12.67
C ASN A 81 8.70 8.26 13.90
N LYS A 82 9.65 8.84 14.66
CA LYS A 82 9.33 9.54 15.93
C LYS A 82 8.36 10.71 15.69
N THR A 83 7.30 10.79 16.49
CA THR A 83 6.32 11.89 16.43
C THR A 83 7.01 13.21 16.76
N PRO A 84 6.91 14.24 15.91
CA PRO A 84 7.35 15.58 16.29
C PRO A 84 6.43 16.11 17.41
N ASN A 85 7.02 16.59 18.49
CA ASN A 85 6.31 17.05 19.70
C ASN A 85 5.28 18.18 19.47
N HIS A 86 5.30 18.83 18.30
CA HIS A 86 4.38 19.92 17.96
C HIS A 86 3.08 19.43 17.29
N LEU A 87 2.92 18.13 17.00
CA LEU A 87 1.70 17.60 16.39
C LEU A 87 0.64 17.31 17.46
N ILE A 88 -0.21 18.29 17.72
CA ILE A 88 -1.52 18.06 18.36
C ILE A 88 -2.49 17.78 17.21
N THR A 89 -2.78 16.50 16.97
CA THR A 89 -3.76 16.09 15.95
C THR A 89 -5.07 15.69 16.61
N THR A 90 -6.18 16.09 16.01
CA THR A 90 -7.52 15.69 16.42
C THR A 90 -7.76 14.22 16.06
N PRO A 91 -8.55 13.48 16.86
CA PRO A 91 -8.89 12.10 16.53
C PRO A 91 -9.63 12.03 15.19
N ASN A 92 -9.41 10.94 14.45
CA ASN A 92 -10.06 10.73 13.17
C ASN A 92 -11.56 10.56 13.29
N HIS A 93 -12.29 11.05 12.28
CA HIS A 93 -13.73 10.93 12.20
C HIS A 93 -14.16 9.55 11.68
N THR A 94 -15.39 9.16 12.02
CA THR A 94 -16.02 7.90 11.55
C THR A 94 -16.14 7.84 10.03
N ARG A 95 -16.35 8.99 9.37
CA ARG A 95 -16.40 9.11 7.90
C ARG A 95 -15.14 8.60 7.21
N GLU A 96 -13.97 8.90 7.77
CA GLU A 96 -12.68 8.53 7.18
C GLU A 96 -12.45 7.01 7.29
N HIS A 97 -12.86 6.42 8.40
CA HIS A 97 -12.83 4.97 8.58
C HIS A 97 -13.79 4.25 7.64
N LEU A 98 -15.00 4.79 7.44
CA LEU A 98 -15.96 4.24 6.49
C LEU A 98 -15.40 4.28 5.06
N LEU A 99 -14.76 5.38 4.68
CA LEU A 99 -14.15 5.52 3.36
C LEU A 99 -13.05 4.46 3.14
N MET A 100 -12.15 4.30 4.11
CA MET A 100 -11.09 3.28 4.03
C MET A 100 -11.66 1.85 4.02
N ALA A 101 -12.69 1.59 4.82
CA ALA A 101 -13.39 0.31 4.82
C ALA A 101 -14.01 0.02 3.44
N LEU A 102 -14.70 0.99 2.84
CA LEU A 102 -15.32 0.84 1.52
C LEU A 102 -14.29 0.64 0.40
N HIS A 103 -13.06 1.14 0.53
CA HIS A 103 -11.99 0.87 -0.44
C HIS A 103 -11.35 -0.50 -0.24
N SER A 104 -11.15 -0.92 1.01
CA SER A 104 -10.50 -2.19 1.34
C SER A 104 -11.41 -3.41 1.17
N MET A 105 -12.72 -3.28 1.39
CA MET A 105 -13.67 -4.40 1.29
C MET A 105 -13.73 -5.00 -0.12
N PRO A 106 -13.89 -4.20 -1.20
CA PRO A 106 -13.89 -4.71 -2.56
C PRO A 106 -12.56 -5.40 -2.92
N LEU A 107 -11.43 -4.83 -2.48
CA LEU A 107 -10.12 -5.43 -2.68
C LEU A 107 -10.02 -6.80 -2.00
N GLY A 108 -10.49 -6.91 -0.75
CA GLY A 108 -10.55 -8.18 -0.03
C GLY A 108 -11.48 -9.21 -0.68
N LEU A 109 -12.63 -8.76 -1.19
CA LEU A 109 -13.59 -9.64 -1.87
C LEU A 109 -13.02 -10.18 -3.19
N LEU A 110 -12.35 -9.35 -3.98
CA LEU A 110 -11.70 -9.77 -5.21
C LEU A 110 -10.54 -10.77 -4.98
N ILE A 111 -9.87 -10.71 -3.82
CA ILE A 111 -8.87 -11.73 -3.44
C ILE A 111 -9.51 -13.11 -3.28
N THR A 112 -10.74 -13.19 -2.75
CA THR A 112 -11.43 -14.48 -2.55
C THR A 112 -11.96 -15.09 -3.85
N HIS A 113 -12.27 -14.26 -4.86
CA HIS A 113 -12.80 -14.69 -6.14
C HIS A 113 -12.02 -14.03 -7.29
N PRO A 114 -10.74 -14.43 -7.51
CA PRO A 114 -9.91 -13.84 -8.56
C PRO A 114 -10.45 -14.12 -9.98
N ASN A 115 -11.23 -15.19 -10.14
CA ASN A 115 -11.88 -15.59 -11.41
C ASN A 115 -12.95 -14.58 -11.90
N LEU A 116 -13.28 -13.54 -11.12
CA LEU A 116 -14.18 -12.48 -11.59
C LEU A 116 -13.45 -11.47 -12.50
N LEU A 117 -12.11 -11.43 -12.47
CA LEU A 117 -11.28 -10.51 -13.27
C LEU A 117 -10.48 -11.21 -14.37
N PHE A 118 -10.26 -12.52 -14.25
CA PHE A 118 -9.48 -13.35 -15.17
C PHE A 118 -10.31 -14.57 -15.59
#